data_AF-A0A426UVG0-F1
#
_entry.id   AF-A0A426UVG0-F1
#
_cell.length_a   1.000
_cell.length_b   1.000
_cell.length_c   1.000
_cell.angle_alpha   90.00
_cell.angle_beta   90.00
_cell.angle_gamma   90.00
#
_symmetry.space_group_name_H-M   'P 1'
#
loop_
_entity.id
_entity.type
_entity.pdbx_description
1 polymer ?
#
loop_
_entity_poly.entity_id
_entity_poly.type
_entity_poly.pdbx_seq_one_letter_code
_entity_poly.pdbx_strand_id
1 'polypeptide(L)'
;MSGEPVVFEFAEFTVEVTVAGDGIELVKEGGGGTGTGSLSGGYCATYLSATGMSSSCYGIVEGEPPAAEAPGSGEVLLELLDLSDGTAIVRFTAG
;
A
#
# COMPACT_ATOMS: atom_id res chain seq x y z
N MET A 1 14.76 -7.44 -10.85
CA MET A 1 15.60 -6.75 -9.85
C MET A 1 14.63 -6.04 -8.92
N SER A 2 14.65 -6.30 -7.62
CA SER A 2 13.91 -5.50 -6.65
C SER A 2 14.61 -4.15 -6.50
N GLY A 3 13.85 -3.05 -6.52
CA GLY A 3 14.39 -1.72 -6.26
C GLY A 3 14.89 -1.57 -4.82
N GLU A 4 15.59 -0.48 -4.52
CA GLU A 4 15.82 -0.11 -3.12
C GLU A 4 14.47 0.25 -2.45
N PRO A 5 14.23 -0.16 -1.20
CA PRO A 5 12.99 0.17 -0.50
C PRO A 5 12.90 1.66 -0.21
N VAL A 6 11.71 2.22 -0.35
CA VAL A 6 11.36 3.56 0.15
C VAL A 6 10.64 3.40 1.48
N VAL A 7 11.12 4.09 2.52
CA VAL A 7 10.56 3.99 3.87
C VAL A 7 9.69 5.20 4.19
N PHE A 8 8.47 4.95 4.65
CA PHE A 8 7.53 5.94 5.16
C PHE A 8 7.38 5.76 6.67
N GLU A 9 7.60 6.85 7.41
CA GLU A 9 7.50 6.85 8.87
C GLU A 9 6.19 7.52 9.30
N PHE A 10 5.41 6.80 10.11
CA PHE A 10 4.22 7.30 10.80
C PHE A 10 4.45 7.26 12.30
N ALA A 11 3.61 7.95 13.07
CA ALA A 11 3.81 8.10 14.51
C ALA A 11 3.92 6.77 15.28
N GLU A 12 3.21 5.72 14.83
CA GLU A 12 3.13 4.44 15.54
C GLU A 12 3.68 3.23 14.77
N PHE A 13 4.07 3.43 13.50
CA PHE A 13 4.57 2.37 12.62
C PHE A 13 5.35 2.93 11.44
N THR A 14 6.16 2.09 10.81
CA THR A 14 6.85 2.36 9.54
C THR A 14 6.32 1.44 8.45
N VAL A 15 6.46 1.89 7.20
CA VAL A 15 6.09 1.13 6.01
C VAL A 15 7.22 1.23 5.00
N GLU A 16 7.81 0.10 4.66
CA GLU A 16 8.74 -0.02 3.54
C GLU A 16 7.96 -0.42 2.29
N VAL A 17 8.25 0.26 1.18
CA VAL A 17 7.67 0.01 -0.14
C VAL A 17 8.79 -0.33 -1.10
N THR A 18 8.74 -1.53 -1.68
CA THR A 18 9.71 -1.97 -2.68
C THR A 18 9.01 -2.20 -4.01
N VAL A 19 9.50 -1.58 -5.08
CA VAL A 19 9.00 -1.87 -6.43
C VAL A 19 9.49 -3.25 -6.86
N ALA A 20 8.55 -4.12 -7.18
CA ALA A 20 8.75 -5.45 -7.73
C ALA A 20 8.34 -5.49 -9.21
N GLY A 21 8.62 -6.60 -9.90
CA GLY A 21 8.46 -6.68 -11.36
C GLY A 21 7.04 -6.46 -11.88
N ASP A 22 6.03 -6.82 -11.09
CA ASP A 22 4.61 -6.79 -11.42
C ASP A 22 3.75 -6.04 -10.38
N GLY A 23 4.38 -5.35 -9.44
CA GLY A 23 3.69 -4.71 -8.32
C GLY A 23 4.60 -3.95 -7.38
N ILE A 24 4.11 -3.75 -6.16
CA ILE A 24 4.93 -3.33 -5.02
C ILE A 24 4.79 -4.34 -3.88
N GLU A 25 5.88 -4.53 -3.15
CA GLU A 25 5.91 -5.26 -1.89
C GLU A 25 5.91 -4.26 -0.73
N LEU A 26 5.13 -4.56 0.31
CA LEU A 26 4.98 -3.75 1.51
C LEU A 26 5.49 -4.54 2.71
N VAL A 27 6.30 -3.88 3.55
CA VAL A 27 6.65 -4.37 4.89
C VAL A 27 6.25 -3.29 5.88
N LYS A 28 5.38 -3.63 6.83
CA LYS A 28 4.96 -2.74 7.91
C LYS A 28 5.51 -3.23 9.23
N GLU A 29 6.12 -2.35 10.00
CA GLU A 29 6.61 -2.62 11.36
C GLU A 29 6.07 -1.58 12.34
N GLY A 30 5.64 -1.98 13.54
CA GLY A 30 5.12 -1.01 14.52
C GLY A 30 4.44 -1.64 15.72
N GLY A 31 3.88 -0.79 16.59
CA GLY A 31 3.49 -1.09 17.99
C GLY A 31 2.55 -2.28 18.26
N GLY A 32 2.00 -2.94 17.23
CA GLY A 32 1.20 -4.16 17.36
C GLY A 32 1.64 -5.36 16.51
N GLY A 33 2.76 -5.28 15.77
CA GLY A 33 3.31 -6.39 15.01
C GLY A 33 3.81 -6.03 13.60
N THR A 34 4.35 -7.04 12.92
CA THR A 34 4.83 -6.95 11.53
C THR A 34 3.77 -7.44 10.54
N GLY A 35 3.75 -6.85 9.35
CA GLY A 35 2.86 -7.27 8.26
C GLY A 35 3.55 -7.17 6.91
N THR A 36 3.28 -8.12 6.02
CA THR A 36 3.79 -8.12 4.64
C THR A 36 2.64 -8.18 3.64
N GLY A 37 2.71 -7.37 2.58
CA GLY A 37 1.67 -7.28 1.56
C GLY A 37 2.27 -7.16 0.17
N SER A 38 1.49 -7.50 -0.86
CA SER A 38 1.84 -7.28 -2.26
C SER A 38 0.64 -6.69 -2.98
N LEU A 39 0.89 -5.67 -3.81
CA LEU A 39 -0.13 -5.01 -4.62
C LEU A 39 0.29 -5.11 -6.08
N SER A 40 -0.47 -5.86 -6.87
CA SER A 40 -0.18 -6.17 -8.27
C SER A 40 -1.45 -6.29 -9.10
N GLY A 41 -1.39 -5.97 -10.39
CA GLY A 41 -2.40 -6.40 -11.37
C GLY A 41 -3.75 -5.67 -11.37
N GLY A 42 -3.81 -4.42 -10.87
CA GLY A 42 -5.02 -3.60 -10.86
C GLY A 42 -4.99 -2.52 -9.79
N TYR A 43 -6.17 -2.11 -9.32
CA TYR A 43 -6.31 -1.18 -8.20
C TYR A 43 -6.31 -1.96 -6.88
N CYS A 44 -5.38 -1.63 -5.98
CA CYS A 44 -5.36 -2.16 -4.63
C CYS A 44 -5.45 -1.03 -3.61
N ALA A 45 -6.29 -1.23 -2.60
CA ALA A 45 -6.42 -0.37 -1.42
C ALA A 45 -5.95 -1.15 -0.19
N THR A 46 -4.96 -0.61 0.52
CA THR A 46 -4.41 -1.20 1.74
C THR A 46 -4.58 -0.24 2.91
N TYR A 47 -5.30 -0.66 3.94
CA TYR A 47 -5.44 0.07 5.20
C TYR A 47 -4.36 -0.41 6.16
N LEU A 48 -3.57 0.55 6.65
CA LEU A 48 -2.43 0.36 7.53
C LEU A 48 -2.73 1.03 8.86
N SER A 49 -2.52 0.32 9.97
CA SER A 49 -2.65 0.88 11.32
C SER A 49 -1.51 0.39 12.20
N ALA A 50 -1.37 0.96 13.39
CA ALA A 50 -0.38 0.51 14.36
C ALA A 50 -0.47 -1.00 14.66
N THR A 51 -1.68 -1.57 14.60
CA THR A 51 -1.95 -2.95 14.99
C THR A 51 -2.14 -3.92 13.83
N GLY A 52 -2.37 -3.44 12.61
CA GLY A 52 -2.68 -4.34 11.50
C GLY A 52 -2.49 -3.75 10.12
N MET A 53 -2.69 -4.63 9.14
CA MET A 53 -2.72 -4.30 7.72
C MET A 53 -3.82 -5.14 7.07
N SER A 54 -4.67 -4.48 6.29
CA SER A 54 -5.73 -5.12 5.52
C SER A 54 -5.66 -4.63 4.07
N SER A 55 -5.63 -5.55 3.11
CA SER A 55 -5.55 -5.23 1.70
C SER A 55 -6.76 -5.76 0.95
N SER A 56 -7.31 -4.92 0.07
CA SER A 56 -8.34 -5.28 -0.89
C SER A 56 -7.83 -4.94 -2.29
N CYS A 57 -7.54 -5.97 -3.08
CA CYS A 57 -7.11 -5.83 -4.46
C CYS A 57 -8.23 -6.21 -5.41
N TYR A 58 -8.48 -5.33 -6.37
CA TYR A 58 -9.38 -5.56 -7.48
C TYR A 58 -8.52 -5.77 -8.73
N GLY A 59 -8.86 -6.79 -9.53
CA GLY A 59 -8.21 -6.99 -10.83
C GLY A 59 -8.39 -5.77 -11.74
N ILE A 60 -7.72 -5.77 -12.90
CA ILE A 60 -7.88 -4.72 -13.92
C ILE A 60 -9.38 -4.51 -14.20
N VAL A 61 -9.89 -3.37 -13.79
CA VAL A 61 -11.28 -2.95 -14.00
C VAL A 61 -11.33 -2.08 -15.24
N GLU A 62 -12.21 -2.43 -16.19
CA GLU A 62 -12.51 -1.55 -17.32
C GLU A 62 -13.37 -0.37 -16.80
N GLY A 63 -12.74 0.79 -16.65
CA GLY A 63 -13.40 2.01 -16.17
C GLY A 63 -12.76 2.58 -14.91
N GLU A 64 -13.55 3.28 -14.10
CA GLU A 64 -13.11 3.86 -12.83
C GLU A 64 -12.99 2.75 -11.76
N PRO A 65 -11.87 2.64 -11.03
CA PRO A 65 -11.79 1.76 -9.88
C PRO A 65 -12.83 2.12 -8.81
N PRO A 66 -13.28 1.14 -7.99
CA PRO A 66 -14.16 1.45 -6.87
C PRO A 66 -13.46 2.45 -5.95
N ALA A 67 -14.20 3.45 -5.47
CA ALA A 67 -13.66 4.38 -4.50
C ALA A 67 -13.29 3.62 -3.22
N ALA A 68 -12.05 3.75 -2.75
CA ALA A 68 -11.70 3.31 -1.41
C ALA A 68 -12.48 4.12 -0.36
N GLU A 69 -12.85 3.42 0.71
CA GLU A 69 -13.39 4.08 1.89
C GLU A 69 -12.30 4.95 2.53
N ALA A 70 -12.71 6.05 3.16
CA ALA A 70 -11.75 6.88 3.87
C ALA A 70 -11.17 6.08 5.06
N PRO A 71 -9.85 6.15 5.32
CA PRO A 71 -9.26 5.52 6.48
C PRO A 71 -9.86 6.07 7.78
N GLY A 72 -10.01 5.22 8.79
CA GLY A 72 -10.39 5.65 10.13
C GLY A 72 -9.27 6.41 10.83
N SER A 73 -9.60 7.01 11.98
CA SER A 73 -8.61 7.69 12.84
C SER A 73 -7.45 6.76 13.19
N GLY A 74 -6.22 7.17 12.89
CA GLY A 74 -5.02 6.36 13.15
C GLY A 74 -4.76 5.27 12.10
N GLU A 75 -5.53 5.26 11.02
CA GLU A 75 -5.28 4.43 9.84
C GLU A 75 -4.72 5.28 8.69
N VAL A 76 -3.96 4.61 7.82
CA VAL A 76 -3.45 5.15 6.57
C VAL A 76 -3.91 4.25 5.45
N LEU A 77 -4.62 4.82 4.48
CA LEU A 77 -4.96 4.15 3.23
C LEU A 77 -3.81 4.34 2.24
N LEU A 78 -3.27 3.25 1.73
CA LEU A 78 -2.32 3.19 0.62
C LEU A 78 -3.05 2.68 -0.63
N GLU A 79 -3.01 3.46 -1.69
CA GLU A 79 -3.54 3.09 -3.00
C GLU A 79 -2.40 2.99 -4.03
N LEU A 80 -2.31 1.87 -4.76
CA LEU A 80 -1.48 1.77 -5.96
C LEU A 80 -2.30 2.28 -7.16
N LEU A 81 -1.91 3.43 -7.71
CA LEU A 81 -2.63 4.12 -8.77
C LEU A 81 -2.13 3.76 -10.17
N ASP A 82 -0.82 3.58 -10.31
CA ASP A 82 -0.20 3.21 -11.58
C ASP A 82 1.09 2.41 -11.33
N LEU A 83 1.41 1.52 -12.27
CA LEU A 83 2.68 0.80 -12.32
C LEU A 83 3.13 0.71 -13.78
N SER A 84 4.15 1.46 -14.14
CA SER A 84 4.67 1.51 -15.50
C SER A 84 6.19 1.67 -15.50
N ASP A 85 6.87 0.92 -16.37
CA ASP A 85 8.33 1.02 -16.60
C ASP A 85 9.19 1.01 -15.31
N GLY A 86 8.82 0.18 -14.33
CA GLY A 86 9.54 0.07 -13.05
C GLY A 86 9.31 1.26 -12.09
N THR A 87 8.31 2.09 -12.36
CA THR A 87 7.85 3.19 -11.52
C THR A 87 6.46 2.87 -10.98
N ALA A 88 6.25 3.03 -9.68
CA ALA A 88 4.95 2.90 -9.04
C ALA A 88 4.45 4.27 -8.54
N ILE A 89 3.20 4.62 -8.86
CA ILE A 89 2.53 5.79 -8.29
C ILE A 89 1.63 5.30 -7.16
N VAL A 90 2.00 5.66 -5.93
CA VAL A 90 1.23 5.34 -4.73
C VAL A 90 0.67 6.60 -4.09
N ARG A 91 -0.53 6.52 -3.53
CA ARG A 91 -1.12 7.57 -2.70
C ARG A 91 -1.29 7.07 -1.28
N PHE A 92 -0.86 7.89 -0.32
CA PHE A 92 -1.14 7.69 1.09
C PHE A 92 -2.15 8.74 1.56
N THR A 93 -3.24 8.30 2.17
CA THR A 93 -4.25 9.15 2.80
C THR A 93 -4.32 8.79 4.27
N ALA A 94 -4.17 9.76 5.17
CA ALA A 94 -4.27 9.56 6.62
C ALA A 94 -5.66 9.95 7.13
N GLY A 95 -6.20 9.18 8.08
CA GLY A 95 -7.47 9.43 8.76
C GLY A 95 -7.35 10.02 10.16
#